data_AF-A0AAX1UEA0-F1
#
_entry.id   AF-A0AAX1UEA0-F1
#
_cell.length_a   1.000
_cell.length_b   1.000
_cell.length_c   1.000
_cell.angle_alpha   90.00
_cell.angle_beta   90.00
_cell.angle_gamma   90.00
#
_symmetry.space_group_name_H-M   'P 1'
#
loop_
_entity.id
_entity.type
_entity.pdbx_description
1 polymer ?
#
loop_
_entity_poly.entity_id
_entity_poly.type
_entity_poly.pdbx_seq_one_letter_code
_entity_poly.pdbx_strand_id
1 'polypeptide(L)'
;MIPVSKNFTEEEKQRAQFYLMDLKSRFLALDKSKGLENYYLSYSGGKDSHFLFWFIKNILKNDSIKIVACNTTMEHQEIRERMYKYADEVLIPELKPLEVKELYGSPCFSKIQDEFIMRYQNGCRSASLMERVNGKTFLGKDGKMHRSSFNLNKKAREHLLSGSLHKVSPKCCLYLKKRPFKLYEKETGKKAILGVRAKESKLRTAQYKGCLHKTGRFTPLWDLDNDLLDLIYAIYGIEIPKIYEYVDRTGCMGCPYGAKYGETVKELDLLNTAQRNYTIKLFKESYEVLGIECEEVD
;
A
#
# COMPACT_ATOMS: atom_id res chain seq x y z
N MET A 1 -21.23 -12.26 -5.74
CA MET A 1 -22.72 -12.15 -5.69
C MET A 1 -23.06 -10.98 -4.77
N ILE A 2 -23.75 -9.93 -5.23
CA ILE A 2 -24.23 -8.86 -4.33
C ILE A 2 -25.30 -9.50 -3.44
N PRO A 3 -25.12 -9.59 -2.11
CA PRO A 3 -26.14 -10.16 -1.27
C PRO A 3 -27.36 -9.23 -1.29
N VAL A 4 -28.52 -9.87 -1.45
CA VAL A 4 -29.86 -9.46 -1.00
C VAL A 4 -29.78 -8.33 0.04
N SER A 5 -30.54 -7.26 -0.18
CA SER A 5 -30.63 -6.08 0.69
C SER A 5 -30.64 -6.47 2.17
N LYS A 6 -29.47 -6.38 2.81
CA LYS A 6 -29.33 -6.62 4.23
C LYS A 6 -30.09 -5.50 4.92
N ASN A 7 -31.16 -5.81 5.65
CA ASN A 7 -31.82 -4.81 6.49
C ASN A 7 -30.86 -4.45 7.63
N PHE A 8 -30.11 -3.35 7.47
CA PHE A 8 -29.24 -2.81 8.51
C PHE A 8 -30.07 -2.25 9.66
N THR A 9 -29.59 -2.45 10.89
CA THR A 9 -30.25 -1.89 12.08
C THR A 9 -30.16 -0.37 12.10
N GLU A 10 -31.04 0.30 12.84
CA GLU A 10 -30.95 1.76 13.00
C GLU A 10 -29.64 2.18 13.68
N GLU A 11 -29.13 1.37 14.61
CA GLU A 11 -27.83 1.59 15.27
C GLU A 11 -26.67 1.54 14.26
N GLU A 12 -26.68 0.56 13.35
CA GLU A 12 -25.68 0.43 12.28
C GLU A 12 -25.69 1.66 11.36
N LYS A 13 -26.88 2.09 10.93
CA LYS A 13 -27.06 3.29 10.10
C LYS A 13 -26.58 4.54 10.81
N GLN A 14 -26.94 4.73 12.08
CA GLN A 14 -26.51 5.86 12.90
C GLN A 14 -24.99 5.88 13.07
N ARG A 15 -24.36 4.73 13.35
CA ARG A 15 -22.91 4.63 13.48
C ARG A 15 -22.19 5.04 12.18
N ALA A 16 -22.65 4.54 11.04
CA ALA A 16 -22.11 4.93 9.73
C ALA A 16 -22.31 6.43 9.46
N GLN A 17 -23.52 6.95 9.69
CA GLN A 17 -23.84 8.36 9.47
C GLN A 17 -23.01 9.29 10.36
N PHE A 18 -22.84 8.94 11.64
CA PHE A 18 -22.02 9.69 12.59
C PHE A 18 -20.58 9.81 12.07
N TYR A 19 -19.99 8.70 11.62
CA TYR A 19 -18.63 8.72 11.06
C TYR A 19 -18.53 9.62 9.81
N LEU A 20 -19.53 9.58 8.92
CA LEU A 20 -19.54 10.44 7.72
C LEU A 20 -19.66 11.93 8.07
N MET A 21 -20.43 12.27 9.11
CA MET A 21 -20.53 13.64 9.61
C MET A 21 -19.21 14.12 10.24
N ASP A 22 -18.58 13.28 11.04
CA ASP A 22 -17.26 13.58 11.60
C ASP A 22 -16.20 13.74 10.50
N LEU A 23 -16.18 12.82 9.53
CA LEU A 23 -15.31 12.90 8.35
C LEU A 23 -15.53 14.21 7.58
N LYS A 24 -16.79 14.63 7.39
CA LYS A 24 -17.12 15.92 6.76
C LYS A 24 -16.56 17.10 7.53
N SER A 25 -16.65 17.08 8.86
CA SER A 25 -16.08 18.14 9.71
C SER A 25 -14.56 18.27 9.53
N ARG A 26 -13.84 17.15 9.35
CA ARG A 26 -12.39 17.15 9.10
C ARG A 26 -12.03 17.85 7.80
N PHE A 27 -12.82 17.64 6.74
CA PHE A 27 -12.63 18.32 5.45
C PHE A 27 -12.97 19.81 5.54
N LEU A 28 -14.03 20.20 6.24
CA LEU A 28 -14.37 21.62 6.46
C LEU A 28 -13.28 22.35 7.25
N ALA A 29 -12.70 21.70 8.26
CA ALA A 29 -11.57 22.25 9.00
C ALA A 29 -10.31 22.41 8.12
N LEU A 30 -10.06 21.46 7.22
CA LEU A 30 -8.98 21.57 6.24
C LEU A 30 -9.22 22.74 5.28
N ASP A 31 -10.43 22.86 4.75
CA ASP A 31 -10.83 23.91 3.83
C ASP A 31 -10.61 25.30 4.44
N LYS A 32 -11.14 25.51 5.65
CA LYS A 32 -10.98 26.77 6.39
C LYS A 32 -9.52 27.15 6.64
N SER A 33 -8.64 26.16 6.83
CA SER A 33 -7.25 26.40 7.24
C SER A 33 -6.26 26.42 6.07
N LYS A 34 -6.54 25.72 4.97
CA LYS A 34 -5.61 25.48 3.87
C LYS A 34 -6.22 25.55 2.47
N GLY A 35 -7.55 25.59 2.33
CA GLY A 35 -8.27 25.53 1.06
C GLY A 35 -8.20 24.14 0.39
N LEU A 36 -9.34 23.53 0.10
CA LEU A 36 -9.39 22.20 -0.53
C LEU A 36 -8.84 22.19 -1.96
N GLU A 37 -8.85 23.33 -2.66
CA GLU A 37 -8.27 23.50 -4.00
C GLU A 37 -6.76 23.24 -4.05
N ASN A 38 -6.08 23.40 -2.91
CA ASN A 38 -4.65 23.13 -2.73
C ASN A 38 -4.35 21.65 -2.47
N TYR A 39 -5.36 20.78 -2.55
CA TYR A 39 -5.24 19.35 -2.34
C TYR A 39 -5.67 18.54 -3.55
N TYR A 40 -5.20 17.30 -3.60
CA TYR A 40 -5.65 16.28 -4.54
C TYR A 40 -5.80 14.94 -3.82
N LEU A 41 -6.70 14.07 -4.26
CA LEU A 41 -6.78 12.71 -3.77
C LEU A 41 -5.73 11.84 -4.46
N SER A 42 -4.80 11.27 -3.68
CA SER A 42 -3.95 10.19 -4.18
C SER A 42 -4.76 8.90 -4.25
N TYR A 43 -5.14 8.52 -5.46
CA TYR A 43 -6.10 7.48 -5.75
C TYR A 43 -5.39 6.19 -6.20
N SER A 44 -5.65 5.07 -5.53
CA SER A 44 -5.05 3.77 -5.87
C SER A 44 -6.06 2.73 -6.32
N GLY A 45 -7.33 3.10 -6.51
CA GLY A 45 -8.41 2.17 -6.88
C GLY A 45 -8.88 1.23 -5.75
N GLY A 46 -8.03 0.97 -4.74
CA GLY A 46 -8.39 0.13 -3.61
C GLY A 46 -9.40 0.74 -2.62
N LYS A 47 -9.95 -0.10 -1.74
CA LYS A 47 -11.07 0.21 -0.82
C LYS A 47 -10.95 1.58 -0.14
N ASP A 48 -9.83 1.86 0.51
CA ASP A 48 -9.67 3.09 1.31
C ASP A 48 -9.66 4.36 0.43
N SER A 49 -8.94 4.32 -0.68
CA SER A 49 -8.88 5.45 -1.61
C SER A 49 -10.19 5.65 -2.38
N HIS A 50 -10.92 4.57 -2.66
CA HIS A 50 -12.23 4.65 -3.32
C HIS A 50 -13.33 5.11 -2.38
N PHE A 51 -13.24 4.80 -1.09
CA PHE A 51 -14.12 5.40 -0.10
C PHE A 51 -13.94 6.92 -0.03
N LEU A 52 -12.70 7.42 -0.04
CA LEU A 52 -12.47 8.87 -0.11
C LEU A 52 -12.98 9.50 -1.39
N PHE A 53 -12.77 8.85 -2.54
CA PHE A 53 -13.35 9.29 -3.81
C PHE A 53 -14.88 9.39 -3.71
N TRP A 54 -15.54 8.31 -3.27
CA TRP A 54 -16.99 8.28 -3.11
C TRP A 54 -17.48 9.36 -2.15
N PHE A 55 -16.79 9.54 -1.02
CA PHE A 55 -17.13 10.55 -0.01
C PHE A 55 -17.00 11.97 -0.58
N ILE A 56 -15.90 12.28 -1.27
CA ILE A 56 -15.66 13.58 -1.89
C ILE A 56 -16.74 13.91 -2.93
N LYS A 57 -17.08 12.94 -3.80
CA LYS A 57 -18.04 13.15 -4.88
C LYS A 57 -19.50 13.15 -4.42
N ASN A 58 -19.88 12.27 -3.50
CA ASN A 58 -21.30 12.07 -3.14
C ASN A 58 -21.71 12.85 -1.88
N ILE A 59 -20.83 12.96 -0.88
CA ILE A 59 -21.15 13.59 0.42
C ILE A 59 -20.69 15.04 0.47
N LEU A 60 -19.45 15.31 0.07
CA LEU A 60 -18.95 16.69 -0.01
C LEU A 60 -19.45 17.42 -1.25
N LYS A 61 -19.78 16.68 -2.32
CA LYS A 61 -20.12 17.22 -3.65
C LYS A 61 -19.07 18.22 -4.13
N ASN A 62 -17.80 17.84 -3.99
CA ASN A 62 -16.66 18.67 -4.34
C ASN A 62 -15.99 18.18 -5.63
N ASP A 63 -15.94 19.07 -6.61
CA ASP A 63 -15.29 18.83 -7.89
C ASP A 63 -13.95 19.55 -8.06
N SER A 64 -13.51 20.34 -7.08
CA SER A 64 -12.21 21.03 -7.11
C SER A 64 -11.04 20.14 -6.72
N ILE A 65 -11.27 19.12 -5.87
CA ILE A 65 -10.27 18.12 -5.50
C ILE A 65 -10.07 17.16 -6.67
N LYS A 66 -8.92 17.29 -7.34
CA LYS A 66 -8.51 16.37 -8.41
C LYS A 66 -8.24 14.97 -7.86
N ILE A 67 -8.67 13.96 -8.59
CA ILE A 67 -8.43 12.53 -8.33
C ILE A 67 -7.23 12.09 -9.18
N VAL A 68 -6.10 11.86 -8.53
CA VAL A 68 -4.84 11.57 -9.23
C VAL A 68 -4.37 10.18 -8.88
N ALA A 69 -4.23 9.34 -9.90
CA ALA A 69 -3.74 7.98 -9.76
C ALA A 69 -2.37 7.80 -10.39
N CYS A 70 -1.77 6.62 -10.20
CA CYS A 70 -0.52 6.26 -10.84
C CYS A 70 -0.59 4.82 -11.32
N ASN A 71 -0.40 4.62 -12.63
CA ASN A 71 -0.39 3.29 -13.23
C ASN A 71 1.02 2.70 -13.11
N THR A 72 1.22 1.75 -12.20
CA THR A 72 2.53 1.07 -12.04
C THR A 72 2.72 -0.08 -13.02
N THR A 73 1.71 -0.35 -13.86
CA THR A 73 1.55 -1.52 -14.75
C THR A 73 1.54 -2.86 -14.03
N MET A 74 1.35 -2.84 -12.71
CA MET A 74 1.35 -4.03 -11.86
C MET A 74 0.05 -4.17 -11.08
N GLU A 75 -0.96 -3.32 -11.30
CA GLU A 75 -2.26 -3.45 -10.67
C GLU A 75 -3.05 -4.62 -11.27
N HIS A 76 -3.89 -5.26 -10.44
CA HIS A 76 -4.91 -6.18 -10.96
C HIS A 76 -5.84 -5.46 -11.96
N GLN A 77 -6.33 -6.19 -12.96
CA GLN A 77 -7.10 -5.63 -14.08
C GLN A 77 -8.28 -4.75 -13.60
N GLU A 78 -9.10 -5.25 -12.69
CA GLU A 78 -10.26 -4.50 -12.16
C GLU A 78 -9.85 -3.22 -11.42
N ILE A 79 -8.72 -3.25 -10.70
CA ILE A 79 -8.19 -2.06 -10.00
C ILE A 79 -7.69 -1.04 -11.01
N ARG A 80 -7.04 -1.51 -12.08
CA ARG A 80 -6.56 -0.66 -13.18
C ARG A 80 -7.71 -0.04 -13.95
N GLU A 81 -8.74 -0.81 -14.28
CA GLU A 81 -9.95 -0.32 -14.95
C GLU A 81 -10.67 0.72 -14.10
N ARG A 82 -10.86 0.42 -12.80
CA ARG A 82 -11.43 1.36 -11.83
C ARG A 82 -10.60 2.65 -11.72
N MET A 83 -9.29 2.53 -11.71
CA MET A 83 -8.38 3.67 -11.70
C MET A 83 -8.62 4.58 -12.91
N TYR A 84 -8.65 4.01 -14.12
CA TYR A 84 -8.91 4.78 -15.34
C TYR A 84 -10.33 5.35 -15.42
N LYS A 85 -11.31 4.68 -14.82
CA LYS A 85 -12.71 5.13 -14.78
C LYS A 85 -12.90 6.37 -13.91
N TYR A 86 -12.21 6.47 -12.78
CA TYR A 86 -12.50 7.47 -11.75
C TYR A 86 -11.41 8.53 -11.53
N ALA A 87 -10.20 8.33 -12.05
CA ALA A 87 -9.14 9.33 -11.94
C ALA A 87 -9.29 10.43 -13.00
N ASP A 88 -9.09 11.68 -12.58
CA ASP A 88 -8.99 12.83 -13.49
C ASP A 88 -7.63 12.82 -14.22
N GLU A 89 -6.58 12.36 -13.54
CA GLU A 89 -5.22 12.27 -14.06
C GLU A 89 -4.56 10.94 -13.65
N VAL A 90 -3.90 10.27 -14.59
CA VAL A 90 -3.17 9.02 -14.34
C VAL A 90 -1.70 9.23 -14.65
N LEU A 91 -0.88 9.28 -13.60
CA LEU A 91 0.56 9.44 -13.68
C LEU A 91 1.21 8.15 -14.20
N ILE A 92 2.16 8.30 -15.12
CA ILE A 92 2.95 7.20 -15.67
C ILE A 92 4.38 7.31 -15.14
N PRO A 93 4.94 6.26 -14.53
CA PRO A 93 6.33 6.25 -14.10
C PRO A 93 7.30 6.37 -15.27
N GLU A 94 8.43 7.06 -15.04
CA GLU A 94 9.52 7.18 -16.03
C GLU A 94 10.16 5.83 -16.37
N LEU A 95 10.21 4.91 -15.40
CA LEU A 95 10.80 3.58 -15.54
C LEU A 95 9.72 2.50 -15.47
N LYS A 96 9.85 1.46 -16.29
CA LYS A 96 9.03 0.25 -16.23
C LYS A 96 9.52 -0.70 -15.13
N PRO A 97 8.67 -1.63 -14.66
CA PRO A 97 9.05 -2.54 -13.57
C PRO A 97 10.34 -3.35 -13.83
N LEU A 98 10.51 -3.89 -15.04
CA LEU A 98 11.72 -4.64 -15.40
C LEU A 98 12.99 -3.77 -15.43
N GLU A 99 12.89 -2.53 -15.90
CA GLU A 99 14.02 -1.58 -15.87
C GLU A 99 14.42 -1.24 -14.42
N VAL A 100 13.43 -1.08 -13.53
CA VAL A 100 13.70 -0.88 -12.10
C VAL A 100 14.37 -2.11 -11.49
N LYS A 101 13.95 -3.33 -11.86
CA LYS A 101 14.59 -4.58 -11.44
C LYS A 101 16.05 -4.62 -11.88
N GLU A 102 16.34 -4.34 -13.14
CA GLU A 102 17.70 -4.37 -13.68
C GLU A 102 18.62 -3.34 -12.99
N LEU A 103 18.14 -2.10 -12.89
CA LEU A 103 18.91 -0.99 -12.31
C LEU A 103 19.12 -1.13 -10.79
N TYR A 104 18.08 -1.57 -10.06
CA TYR A 104 18.07 -1.46 -8.61
C TYR A 104 17.92 -2.79 -7.86
N GLY A 105 17.39 -3.83 -8.48
CA GLY A 105 17.08 -5.11 -7.86
C GLY A 105 15.59 -5.32 -7.60
N SER A 106 15.26 -6.50 -7.07
CA SER A 106 13.88 -6.96 -6.85
C SER A 106 13.49 -6.89 -5.36
N PRO A 107 12.21 -6.60 -5.01
CA PRO A 107 11.73 -6.76 -3.65
C PRO A 107 11.68 -8.24 -3.26
N CYS A 108 11.97 -8.60 -2.02
CA CYS A 108 11.99 -10.00 -1.58
C CYS A 108 11.23 -10.23 -0.26
N PHE A 109 11.73 -9.73 0.88
CA PHE A 109 11.20 -10.14 2.19
C PHE A 109 10.20 -9.14 2.77
N SER A 110 10.61 -7.89 2.90
CA SER A 110 9.76 -6.79 3.35
C SER A 110 10.47 -5.47 3.10
N LYS A 111 9.73 -4.37 2.92
CA LYS A 111 10.32 -3.04 2.67
C LYS A 111 11.46 -2.66 3.62
N ILE A 112 11.34 -2.98 4.91
CA ILE A 112 12.36 -2.65 5.91
C ILE A 112 13.57 -3.58 5.81
N GLN A 113 13.34 -4.90 5.70
CA GLN A 113 14.44 -5.86 5.58
C GLN A 113 15.23 -5.65 4.29
N ASP A 114 14.53 -5.42 3.18
CA ASP A 114 15.14 -5.17 1.88
C ASP A 114 15.96 -3.88 1.86
N GLU A 115 15.56 -2.85 2.62
CA GLU A 115 16.37 -1.64 2.81
C GLU A 115 17.70 -1.97 3.51
N PHE A 116 17.68 -2.81 4.54
CA PHE A 116 18.90 -3.25 5.23
C PHE A 116 19.77 -4.12 4.31
N ILE A 117 19.17 -5.06 3.60
CA ILE A 117 19.85 -5.94 2.65
C ILE A 117 20.51 -5.12 1.54
N MET A 118 19.76 -4.22 0.89
CA MET A 118 20.28 -3.35 -0.17
C MET A 118 21.47 -2.53 0.32
N ARG A 119 21.37 -1.94 1.51
CA ARG A 119 22.49 -1.19 2.11
C ARG A 119 23.71 -2.07 2.34
N TYR A 120 23.51 -3.29 2.84
CA TYR A 120 24.58 -4.26 3.04
C TYR A 120 25.22 -4.68 1.70
N GLN A 121 24.42 -5.01 0.67
CA GLN A 121 24.90 -5.36 -0.66
C GLN A 121 25.69 -4.21 -1.31
N ASN A 122 25.32 -2.96 -1.01
CA ASN A 122 26.06 -1.76 -1.44
C ASN A 122 27.27 -1.40 -0.55
N GLY A 123 27.75 -2.33 0.29
CA GLY A 123 28.97 -2.15 1.08
C GLY A 123 28.80 -1.38 2.41
N CYS A 124 27.59 -0.99 2.81
CA CYS A 124 27.38 -0.34 4.11
C CYS A 124 27.65 -1.35 5.24
N ARG A 125 28.49 -0.99 6.21
CA ARG A 125 28.82 -1.81 7.40
C ARG A 125 28.70 -1.02 8.70
N SER A 126 27.83 0.00 8.74
CA SER A 126 27.60 0.77 9.97
C SER A 126 27.18 -0.15 11.12
N ALA A 127 27.62 0.14 12.34
CA ALA A 127 27.27 -0.65 13.53
C ALA A 127 25.76 -0.87 13.65
N SER A 128 24.98 0.19 13.41
CA SER A 128 23.51 0.14 13.41
C SER A 128 22.90 -0.83 12.39
N LEU A 129 23.53 -1.01 11.22
CA LEU A 129 23.07 -1.96 10.21
C LEU A 129 23.50 -3.38 10.59
N MET A 130 24.76 -3.55 11.00
CA MET A 130 25.31 -4.85 11.40
C MET A 130 24.56 -5.43 12.61
N GLU A 131 24.09 -4.59 13.53
CA GLU A 131 23.19 -5.02 14.61
C GLU A 131 21.89 -5.67 14.08
N ARG A 132 21.30 -5.13 13.00
CA ARG A 132 20.07 -5.69 12.41
C ARG A 132 20.35 -6.97 11.62
N VAL A 133 21.51 -7.06 10.97
CA VAL A 133 21.94 -8.23 10.18
C VAL A 133 22.35 -9.39 11.10
N ASN A 134 23.20 -9.15 12.10
CA ASN A 134 23.68 -10.17 13.02
C ASN A 134 22.63 -10.56 14.07
N GLY A 135 21.71 -9.63 14.36
CA GLY A 135 20.59 -9.83 15.26
C GLY A 135 20.83 -9.18 16.62
N LYS A 136 20.19 -8.03 16.84
CA LYS A 136 20.19 -7.32 18.12
C LYS A 136 19.30 -8.00 19.14
N THR A 137 19.82 -8.15 20.35
CA THR A 137 19.07 -8.55 21.55
C THR A 137 19.00 -7.41 22.56
N PHE A 138 17.95 -7.36 23.37
CA PHE A 138 17.78 -6.33 24.41
C PHE A 138 17.05 -6.91 25.62
N LEU A 139 17.31 -6.36 26.80
CA LEU A 139 16.61 -6.72 28.03
C LEU A 139 15.21 -6.07 28.04
N GLY A 140 14.17 -6.88 28.15
CA GLY A 140 12.79 -6.44 28.25
C GLY A 140 12.45 -5.94 29.65
N LYS A 141 11.29 -5.26 29.77
CA LYS A 141 10.76 -4.83 31.07
C LYS A 141 10.39 -6.00 31.99
N ASP A 142 10.25 -7.19 31.41
CA ASP A 142 10.03 -8.47 32.10
C ASP A 142 11.34 -9.12 32.60
N GLY A 143 12.48 -8.44 32.46
CA GLY A 143 13.80 -8.96 32.85
C GLY A 143 14.33 -10.06 31.93
N LYS A 144 13.67 -10.36 30.81
CA LYS A 144 14.08 -11.40 29.85
C LYS A 144 14.80 -10.79 28.65
N MET A 145 15.69 -11.56 28.03
CA MET A 145 16.35 -11.16 26.79
C MET A 145 15.42 -11.38 25.59
N HIS A 146 15.13 -10.32 24.84
CA HIS A 146 14.30 -10.34 23.64
C HIS A 146 15.13 -10.07 22.40
N ARG A 147 14.75 -10.68 21.27
CA ARG A 147 15.30 -10.32 19.95
C ARG A 147 14.52 -9.15 19.38
N SER A 148 15.22 -8.18 18.80
CA SER A 148 14.58 -7.04 18.14
C SER A 148 13.74 -7.51 16.94
N SER A 149 12.50 -7.03 16.86
CA SER A 149 11.60 -7.25 15.72
C SER A 149 12.06 -6.53 14.44
N PHE A 150 13.07 -5.67 14.54
CA PHE A 150 13.69 -4.97 13.41
C PHE A 150 14.92 -5.71 12.86
N ASN A 151 15.23 -6.90 13.38
CA ASN A 151 16.30 -7.72 12.81
C ASN A 151 15.85 -8.35 11.48
N LEU A 152 16.83 -8.74 10.66
CA LEU A 152 16.56 -9.62 9.53
C LEU A 152 16.00 -10.96 10.04
N ASN A 153 15.02 -11.50 9.32
CA ASN A 153 14.53 -12.84 9.58
C ASN A 153 15.63 -13.87 9.25
N LYS A 154 15.48 -15.09 9.76
CA LYS A 154 16.49 -16.15 9.64
C LYS A 154 16.88 -16.41 8.18
N LYS A 155 15.88 -16.61 7.32
CA LYS A 155 16.05 -16.89 5.88
C LYS A 155 16.82 -15.77 5.16
N ALA A 156 16.39 -14.53 5.35
CA ALA A 156 17.04 -13.34 4.78
C ALA A 156 18.49 -13.21 5.23
N ARG A 157 18.77 -13.43 6.52
CA ARG A 157 20.14 -13.38 7.06
C ARG A 157 21.01 -14.49 6.48
N GLU A 158 20.52 -15.72 6.40
CA GLU A 158 21.27 -16.87 5.87
C GLU A 158 21.63 -16.67 4.39
N HIS A 159 20.67 -16.27 3.56
CA HIS A 159 20.94 -15.98 2.15
C HIS A 159 21.87 -14.78 1.97
N LEU A 160 21.72 -13.72 2.78
CA LEU A 160 22.57 -12.54 2.72
C LEU A 160 24.04 -12.88 3.08
N LEU A 161 24.26 -13.59 4.18
CA LEU A 161 25.60 -13.87 4.69
C LEU A 161 26.32 -14.99 3.94
N SER A 162 25.58 -15.92 3.33
CA SER A 162 26.16 -16.93 2.42
C SER A 162 26.53 -16.37 1.06
N GLY A 163 26.07 -15.16 0.72
CA GLY A 163 26.26 -14.57 -0.61
C GLY A 163 25.34 -15.13 -1.69
N SER A 164 24.37 -15.99 -1.33
CA SER A 164 23.42 -16.60 -2.29
C SER A 164 22.25 -15.68 -2.67
N LEU A 165 22.09 -14.54 -2.01
CA LEU A 165 20.98 -13.63 -2.27
C LEU A 165 21.22 -12.79 -3.54
N HIS A 166 20.24 -12.81 -4.45
CA HIS A 166 20.19 -11.89 -5.60
C HIS A 166 20.17 -10.41 -5.17
N LYS A 167 20.30 -9.49 -6.13
CA LYS A 167 20.22 -8.04 -5.86
C LYS A 167 18.81 -7.67 -5.36
N VAL A 168 18.69 -7.41 -4.05
CA VAL A 168 17.41 -7.12 -3.40
C VAL A 168 17.26 -5.62 -3.20
N SER A 169 16.07 -5.09 -3.48
CA SER A 169 15.79 -3.67 -3.30
C SER A 169 14.30 -3.34 -3.09
N PRO A 170 13.98 -2.42 -2.17
CA PRO A 170 12.62 -1.89 -2.02
C PRO A 170 12.30 -0.76 -3.01
N LYS A 171 13.21 -0.44 -3.94
CA LYS A 171 13.15 0.74 -4.81
C LYS A 171 12.04 0.70 -5.86
N CYS A 172 11.45 -0.46 -6.19
CA CYS A 172 10.32 -0.53 -7.13
C CYS A 172 9.17 0.42 -6.72
N CYS A 173 8.76 0.41 -5.45
CA CYS A 173 7.73 1.32 -4.93
C CYS A 173 8.15 2.81 -5.00
N LEU A 174 9.45 3.10 -4.94
CA LEU A 174 9.96 4.48 -5.02
C LEU A 174 9.79 5.01 -6.45
N TYR A 175 10.32 4.30 -7.44
CA TYR A 175 10.34 4.76 -8.83
C TYR A 175 8.99 4.60 -9.52
N LEU A 176 8.26 3.51 -9.24
CA LEU A 176 6.98 3.25 -9.88
C LEU A 176 5.81 4.01 -9.24
N LYS A 177 5.94 4.52 -8.00
CA LYS A 177 4.79 5.14 -7.32
C LYS A 177 5.13 6.44 -6.63
N LYS A 178 6.08 6.43 -5.70
CA LYS A 178 6.36 7.63 -4.87
C LYS A 178 6.95 8.79 -5.67
N ARG A 179 7.83 8.51 -6.64
CA ARG A 179 8.49 9.52 -7.47
C ARG A 179 7.49 10.24 -8.39
N PRO A 180 6.61 9.55 -9.15
CA PRO A 180 5.55 10.20 -9.92
C PRO A 180 4.72 11.18 -9.09
N PHE A 181 4.21 10.75 -7.93
CA PHE A 181 3.45 11.65 -7.06
C PHE A 181 4.28 12.81 -6.49
N LYS A 182 5.58 12.60 -6.22
CA LYS A 182 6.47 13.68 -5.76
C LYS A 182 6.69 14.74 -6.84
N LEU A 183 6.81 14.32 -8.10
CA LEU A 183 6.90 15.24 -9.24
C LEU A 183 5.59 16.02 -9.40
N TYR A 184 4.46 15.33 -9.33
CA TYR A 184 3.14 15.96 -9.34
C TYR A 184 2.94 16.99 -8.22
N GLU A 185 3.29 16.64 -6.97
CA GLU A 185 3.26 17.56 -5.82
C GLU A 185 4.15 18.81 -6.06
N LYS A 186 5.28 18.63 -6.75
CA LYS A 186 6.23 19.71 -7.06
C LYS A 186 5.71 20.62 -8.18
N GLU A 187 5.15 20.04 -9.24
CA GLU A 187 4.64 20.75 -10.41
C GLU A 187 3.37 21.54 -10.12
N THR A 188 2.45 20.94 -9.36
CA THR A 188 1.14 21.55 -9.07
C THR A 188 1.13 22.37 -7.79
N GLY A 189 2.11 22.18 -6.90
CA GLY A 189 2.11 22.73 -5.55
C GLY A 189 1.09 22.09 -4.59
N LYS A 190 0.22 21.19 -5.08
CA LYS A 190 -0.84 20.58 -4.29
C LYS A 190 -0.32 19.55 -3.29
N LYS A 191 -1.09 19.28 -2.24
CA LYS A 191 -0.80 18.26 -1.23
C LYS A 191 -1.76 17.08 -1.30
N ALA A 192 -1.23 15.90 -0.99
CA ALA A 192 -2.00 14.66 -1.06
C ALA A 192 -2.99 14.50 0.10
N ILE A 193 -4.22 14.13 -0.26
CA ILE A 193 -5.17 13.41 0.58
C ILE A 193 -4.92 11.91 0.41
N LEU A 194 -4.78 11.19 1.51
CA LEU A 194 -4.35 9.79 1.54
C LEU A 194 -5.36 8.93 2.33
N GLY A 195 -5.81 7.83 1.71
CA GLY A 195 -6.60 6.79 2.36
C GLY A 195 -5.73 5.85 3.16
N VAL A 196 -5.23 6.31 4.31
CA VAL A 196 -4.40 5.52 5.22
C VAL A 196 -5.09 5.39 6.57
N ARG A 197 -5.14 4.17 7.11
CA ARG A 197 -5.71 3.83 8.41
C ARG A 197 -4.62 3.35 9.37
N ALA A 198 -4.67 3.79 10.62
CA ALA A 198 -3.64 3.51 11.62
C ALA A 198 -3.61 2.03 12.01
N LYS A 199 -4.77 1.37 12.03
CA LYS A 199 -4.91 -0.05 12.43
C LYS A 199 -4.36 -1.05 11.40
N GLU A 200 -4.00 -0.62 10.18
CA GLU A 200 -3.52 -1.52 9.12
C GLU A 200 -2.12 -2.12 9.39
N SER A 201 -1.31 -1.50 10.25
CA SER A 201 -0.04 -2.09 10.72
C SER A 201 0.49 -1.37 11.96
N LYS A 202 1.30 -2.06 12.77
CA LYS A 202 1.97 -1.47 13.94
C LYS A 202 2.75 -0.17 13.60
N LEU A 203 3.38 -0.12 12.43
CA LEU A 203 4.10 1.07 11.96
C LEU A 203 3.15 2.23 11.68
N ARG A 204 2.01 1.97 11.02
CA ARG A 204 0.99 2.98 10.76
C ARG A 204 0.37 3.47 12.08
N THR A 205 0.13 2.59 13.04
CA THR A 205 -0.38 2.96 14.38
C THR A 205 0.55 3.95 15.09
N ALA A 206 1.86 3.76 14.98
CA ALA A 206 2.84 4.68 15.56
C ALA A 206 2.92 6.03 14.81
N GLN A 207 2.72 6.01 13.48
CA GLN A 207 2.95 7.15 12.60
C GLN A 207 1.72 8.07 12.45
N TYR A 208 0.52 7.50 12.36
CA TYR A 208 -0.71 8.23 12.05
C TYR A 208 -1.52 8.48 13.33
N LYS A 209 -1.33 9.68 13.91
CA LYS A 209 -1.99 10.12 15.16
C LYS A 209 -3.00 11.25 14.96
N GLY A 210 -3.32 11.58 13.71
CA GLY A 210 -4.21 12.69 13.36
C GLY A 210 -4.34 12.86 11.86
N CYS A 211 -5.21 13.80 11.46
CA CYS A 211 -5.56 14.00 10.06
C CYS A 211 -4.51 14.79 9.29
N LEU A 212 -4.03 15.93 9.81
CA LEU A 212 -3.09 16.81 9.09
C LEU A 212 -1.66 16.63 9.60
N HIS A 213 -0.74 16.27 8.71
CA HIS A 213 0.67 16.06 9.03
C HIS A 213 1.46 17.35 8.87
N LYS A 214 2.61 17.45 9.56
CA LYS A 214 3.56 18.58 9.39
C LYS A 214 4.03 18.79 7.95
N THR A 215 3.98 17.74 7.14
CA THR A 215 4.33 17.77 5.71
C THR A 215 3.22 18.37 4.83
N GLY A 216 2.08 18.73 5.40
CA GLY A 216 0.88 19.19 4.70
C GLY A 216 0.01 18.08 4.14
N ARG A 217 0.38 16.80 4.30
CA ARG A 217 -0.45 15.67 3.85
C ARG A 217 -1.65 15.47 4.77
N PHE A 218 -2.78 15.10 4.18
CA PHE A 218 -4.04 14.89 4.89
C PHE A 218 -4.43 13.40 4.85
N THR A 219 -4.60 12.77 6.02
CA THR A 219 -5.02 11.36 6.19
C THR A 219 -6.30 11.29 7.01
N PRO A 220 -7.45 11.62 6.42
CA PRO A 220 -8.69 11.78 7.17
C PRO A 220 -9.30 10.46 7.68
N LEU A 221 -8.85 9.31 7.16
CA LEU A 221 -9.34 7.99 7.57
C LEU A 221 -8.51 7.34 8.69
N TRP A 222 -7.55 8.06 9.29
CA TRP A 222 -6.53 7.43 10.15
C TRP A 222 -7.08 6.59 11.31
N ASP A 223 -8.27 6.88 11.82
CA ASP A 223 -8.93 6.20 12.94
C ASP A 223 -10.01 5.18 12.51
N LEU A 224 -10.34 5.13 11.21
CA LEU A 224 -11.35 4.21 10.68
C LEU A 224 -10.88 2.76 10.80
N ASP A 225 -11.74 1.89 11.34
CA ASP A 225 -11.51 0.45 11.34
C ASP A 225 -12.15 -0.25 10.13
N ASN A 226 -11.83 -1.54 9.98
CA ASN A 226 -12.32 -2.35 8.87
C ASN A 226 -13.84 -2.55 8.96
N ASP A 227 -14.34 -2.92 10.14
CA ASP A 227 -15.75 -3.23 10.34
C ASP A 227 -16.65 -2.04 9.99
N LEU A 228 -16.27 -0.82 10.41
CA LEU A 228 -17.02 0.37 10.07
C LEU A 228 -16.89 0.74 8.59
N LEU A 229 -15.72 0.56 7.98
CA LEU A 229 -15.57 0.78 6.53
C LEU A 229 -16.48 -0.17 5.75
N ASP A 230 -16.42 -1.47 6.02
CA ASP A 230 -17.22 -2.48 5.31
C ASP A 230 -18.72 -2.26 5.58
N LEU A 231 -19.11 -1.82 6.78
CA LEU A 231 -20.48 -1.41 7.09
C LEU A 231 -20.94 -0.24 6.22
N ILE A 232 -20.12 0.81 6.09
CA ILE A 232 -20.43 1.97 5.24
C ILE A 232 -20.56 1.54 3.77
N TYR A 233 -19.65 0.71 3.27
CA TYR A 233 -19.73 0.17 1.92
C TYR A 233 -21.06 -0.55 1.67
N ALA A 234 -21.49 -1.38 2.63
CA ALA A 234 -22.70 -2.16 2.53
C ALA A 234 -23.98 -1.30 2.61
N ILE A 235 -24.03 -0.32 3.53
CA ILE A 235 -25.18 0.58 3.69
C ILE A 235 -25.39 1.46 2.45
N TYR A 236 -24.31 2.01 1.89
CA TYR A 236 -24.38 2.98 0.80
C TYR A 236 -24.21 2.35 -0.59
N GLY A 237 -24.10 1.02 -0.69
CA GLY A 237 -23.95 0.31 -1.95
C GLY A 237 -22.71 0.74 -2.75
N ILE A 238 -21.60 1.03 -2.05
CA ILE A 238 -20.37 1.50 -2.70
C ILE A 238 -19.74 0.34 -3.48
N GLU A 239 -19.31 0.60 -4.73
CA GLU A 239 -18.74 -0.40 -5.63
C GLU A 239 -17.49 -1.07 -5.00
N ILE A 240 -17.46 -2.42 -4.95
CA ILE A 240 -16.30 -3.22 -4.54
C ILE A 240 -15.84 -4.09 -5.73
N PRO A 241 -14.56 -4.05 -6.13
CA PRO A 241 -14.02 -4.93 -7.16
C PRO A 241 -14.08 -6.39 -6.71
N LYS A 242 -14.35 -7.32 -7.63
CA LYS A 242 -14.41 -8.76 -7.34
C LYS A 242 -13.08 -9.31 -6.83
N ILE A 243 -11.94 -8.70 -7.17
CA ILE A 243 -10.65 -9.10 -6.60
C ILE A 243 -10.67 -9.17 -5.06
N TYR A 244 -11.49 -8.35 -4.40
CA TYR A 244 -11.65 -8.38 -2.94
C TYR A 244 -12.46 -9.58 -2.40
N GLU A 245 -13.06 -10.41 -3.26
CA GLU A 245 -13.58 -11.72 -2.88
C GLU A 245 -12.44 -12.73 -2.61
N TYR A 246 -11.21 -12.44 -3.10
CA TYR A 246 -10.05 -13.33 -3.01
C TYR A 246 -8.92 -12.79 -2.11
N VAL A 247 -8.81 -11.46 -1.99
CA VAL A 247 -7.76 -10.80 -1.19
C VAL A 247 -8.31 -9.67 -0.32
N ASP A 248 -7.74 -9.48 0.87
CA ASP A 248 -8.15 -8.41 1.79
C ASP A 248 -7.69 -7.03 1.31
N ARG A 249 -6.57 -6.98 0.58
CA ARG A 249 -5.96 -5.76 0.07
C ARG A 249 -5.36 -6.01 -1.30
N THR A 250 -5.38 -4.98 -2.12
CA THR A 250 -4.78 -5.01 -3.45
C THR A 250 -3.51 -4.16 -3.49
N GLY A 251 -2.50 -4.66 -4.20
CA GLY A 251 -1.25 -3.95 -4.45
C GLY A 251 -0.75 -4.20 -5.87
N CYS A 252 0.56 -4.36 -6.00
CA CYS A 252 1.16 -4.89 -7.23
C CYS A 252 0.95 -6.41 -7.24
N MET A 253 0.39 -6.95 -8.33
CA MET A 253 0.14 -8.37 -8.52
C MET A 253 1.39 -9.21 -8.28
N GLY A 254 1.25 -10.26 -7.48
CA GLY A 254 2.32 -11.20 -7.17
C GLY A 254 3.50 -10.58 -6.41
N CYS A 255 3.31 -9.45 -5.73
CA CYS A 255 4.43 -8.80 -5.04
C CYS A 255 5.02 -9.75 -3.96
N PRO A 256 6.35 -9.98 -3.92
CA PRO A 256 7.00 -10.84 -2.93
C PRO A 256 6.70 -10.47 -1.45
N TYR A 257 6.33 -9.20 -1.19
CA TYR A 257 5.94 -8.76 0.15
C TYR A 257 4.64 -9.38 0.68
N GLY A 258 3.80 -9.93 -0.19
CA GLY A 258 2.60 -10.68 0.16
C GLY A 258 2.91 -12.13 0.62
N ALA A 259 4.12 -12.64 0.36
CA ALA A 259 4.42 -14.07 0.50
C ALA A 259 4.24 -14.57 1.94
N LYS A 260 4.65 -13.77 2.92
CA LYS A 260 4.50 -14.09 4.35
C LYS A 260 3.04 -14.17 4.82
N TYR A 261 2.09 -13.71 4.02
CA TYR A 261 0.65 -13.77 4.27
C TYR A 261 -0.07 -14.77 3.36
N GLY A 262 0.66 -15.46 2.48
CA GLY A 262 0.08 -16.32 1.43
C GLY A 262 -0.61 -15.54 0.31
N GLU A 263 -0.55 -14.21 0.29
CA GLU A 263 -1.23 -13.37 -0.70
C GLU A 263 -0.57 -13.51 -2.09
N THR A 264 0.76 -13.64 -2.15
CA THR A 264 1.50 -13.72 -3.43
C THR A 264 1.03 -14.88 -4.31
N VAL A 265 0.89 -16.08 -3.73
CA VAL A 265 0.47 -17.28 -4.47
C VAL A 265 -0.98 -17.12 -4.91
N LYS A 266 -1.86 -16.70 -3.99
CA LYS A 266 -3.27 -16.41 -4.31
C LYS A 266 -3.41 -15.41 -5.46
N GLU A 267 -2.63 -14.33 -5.44
CA GLU A 267 -2.66 -13.32 -6.50
C GLU A 267 -2.19 -13.89 -7.84
N LEU A 268 -1.12 -14.70 -7.86
CA LEU A 268 -0.60 -15.32 -9.08
C LEU A 268 -1.62 -16.26 -9.73
N ASP A 269 -2.43 -16.97 -8.94
CA ASP A 269 -3.47 -17.88 -9.43
C ASP A 269 -4.68 -17.17 -10.04
N LEU A 270 -4.81 -15.86 -9.80
CA LEU A 270 -5.86 -15.01 -10.38
C LEU A 270 -5.42 -14.34 -11.69
N LEU A 271 -4.15 -14.47 -12.07
CA LEU A 271 -3.60 -13.82 -13.26
C LEU A 271 -3.84 -14.64 -14.51
N ASN A 272 -4.10 -13.96 -15.63
CA ASN A 272 -4.02 -14.60 -16.94
C ASN A 272 -2.57 -14.97 -17.28
N THR A 273 -2.38 -15.85 -18.28
CA THR A 273 -1.06 -16.36 -18.68
C THR A 273 -0.03 -15.26 -18.90
N ALA A 274 -0.36 -14.21 -19.66
CA ALA A 274 0.56 -13.11 -19.95
C ALA A 274 0.98 -12.33 -18.69
N GLN A 275 0.03 -12.04 -17.80
CA GLN A 275 0.28 -11.38 -16.52
C GLN A 275 1.12 -12.27 -15.60
N ARG A 276 0.80 -13.56 -15.54
CA ARG A 276 1.52 -14.54 -14.72
C ARG A 276 2.97 -14.65 -15.17
N ASN A 277 3.21 -14.88 -16.46
CA ASN A 277 4.57 -14.98 -17.02
C ASN A 277 5.37 -13.69 -16.82
N TYR A 278 4.77 -12.52 -17.03
CA TYR A 278 5.44 -11.24 -16.76
C TYR A 278 5.81 -11.08 -15.28
N THR A 279 4.90 -11.45 -14.38
CA THR A 279 5.10 -11.34 -12.93
C THR A 279 6.17 -12.30 -12.44
N ILE A 280 6.16 -13.54 -12.92
CA ILE A 280 7.21 -14.54 -12.67
C ILE A 280 8.55 -14.00 -13.17
N LYS A 281 8.64 -13.52 -14.41
CA LYS A 281 9.86 -12.92 -14.95
C LYS A 281 10.37 -11.74 -14.09
N LEU A 282 9.46 -10.91 -13.58
CA LEU A 282 9.81 -9.77 -12.73
C LEU A 282 10.34 -10.20 -11.36
N PHE A 283 9.78 -11.23 -10.73
CA PHE A 283 10.09 -11.58 -9.33
C PHE A 283 10.77 -12.95 -9.15
N LYS A 284 11.18 -13.62 -10.23
CA LYS A 284 11.73 -14.99 -10.25
C LYS A 284 12.70 -15.29 -9.11
N GLU A 285 13.77 -14.52 -8.99
CA GLU A 285 14.84 -14.74 -8.02
C GLU A 285 14.34 -14.56 -6.58
N SER A 286 13.34 -13.70 -6.39
CA SER A 286 12.69 -13.50 -5.09
C SER A 286 11.76 -14.68 -4.75
N TYR A 287 11.05 -15.22 -5.74
CA TYR A 287 10.22 -16.42 -5.57
C TYR A 287 11.06 -17.66 -5.23
N GLU A 288 12.17 -17.87 -5.92
CA GLU A 288 13.12 -18.96 -5.64
C GLU A 288 13.62 -18.89 -4.19
N VAL A 289 14.06 -17.72 -3.74
CA VAL A 289 14.51 -17.50 -2.35
C VAL A 289 13.38 -17.73 -1.35
N LEU A 290 12.15 -17.36 -1.70
CA LEU A 290 10.99 -17.55 -0.84
C LEU A 290 10.46 -18.99 -0.86
N GLY A 291 10.85 -19.80 -1.83
CA GLY A 291 10.33 -21.16 -2.05
C GLY A 291 8.91 -21.14 -2.61
N ILE A 292 8.62 -20.17 -3.49
CA ILE A 292 7.34 -20.09 -4.19
C ILE A 292 7.53 -20.80 -5.54
N GLU A 293 6.82 -21.91 -5.72
CA GLU A 293 6.81 -22.66 -6.97
C GLU A 293 6.04 -21.88 -8.04
N CYS A 294 6.75 -21.47 -9.07
CA CYS A 294 6.21 -20.71 -10.18
C CYS A 294 6.72 -21.32 -11.48
N GLU A 295 5.90 -22.13 -12.14
CA GLU A 295 6.15 -22.54 -13.51
C GLU A 295 5.60 -21.48 -14.47
N GLU A 296 6.41 -21.10 -15.46
CA GLU A 296 5.91 -20.33 -16.59
C GLU A 296 4.90 -21.19 -17.34
N VAL A 297 3.77 -20.60 -17.73
CA VAL A 297 2.69 -21.32 -18.41
C VAL A 297 2.76 -20.96 -19.88
N ASP A 298 2.88 -21.97 -20.74
CA ASP A 298 2.88 -21.82 -22.20
C ASP A 298 1.52 -21.31 -22.75
#